data_AF-A0A4U5VG14-F1
#
_entry.id   AF-A0A4U5VG14-F1
#
_cell.length_a   1.000
_cell.length_b   1.000
_cell.length_c   1.000
_cell.angle_alpha   90.00
_cell.angle_beta   90.00
_cell.angle_gamma   90.00
#
_symmetry.space_group_name_H-M   'P 1'
#
loop_
_entity.id
_entity.type
_entity.pdbx_description
1 polymer ?
#
loop_
_entity_poly.entity_id
_entity_poly.type
_entity_poly.pdbx_seq_one_letter_code
_entity_poly.pdbx_strand_id
1 'polypeptide(L)'
;MGDLSFRPKAELQSLLTHLDQVDTAKNPCIREARRRAVVEVQAIITFLDLREALVCRQPGPAEHPSHRAVWMVLGSLSDLQAQVLGFDGKRADKSYMMLEELLTKQLLTLDAVDPQGDETTKMARKQAVKFAQNILNYLDMKTDEWEY
;
A
#
# COMPACT_ATOMS: atom_id res chain seq x y z
N MET A 1 -20.52 -1.82 29.39
CA MET A 1 -21.37 -2.44 28.34
C MET A 1 -21.19 -1.60 27.10
N GLY A 2 -20.49 -2.15 26.09
CA GLY A 2 -20.44 -1.58 24.73
C GLY A 2 -19.39 -0.51 24.41
N ASP A 3 -18.10 -0.80 24.56
CA ASP A 3 -17.15 -0.20 23.61
C ASP A 3 -17.23 -1.06 22.35
N LEU A 4 -18.02 -0.60 21.37
CA LEU A 4 -17.87 -1.06 19.99
C LEU A 4 -16.42 -0.78 19.63
N SER A 5 -15.59 -1.82 19.63
CA SER A 5 -14.21 -1.70 19.19
C SER A 5 -14.25 -1.15 17.78
N PHE A 6 -13.93 0.13 17.60
CA PHE A 6 -13.76 0.72 16.29
C PHE A 6 -12.63 -0.07 15.63
N ARG A 7 -12.99 -0.90 14.65
CA ARG A 7 -12.05 -1.73 13.89
C ARG A 7 -12.03 -1.17 12.47
N PRO A 8 -11.36 -0.03 12.24
CA PRO A 8 -11.43 0.69 10.97
C PRO A 8 -11.10 -0.22 9.77
N LYS A 9 -10.14 -1.13 9.91
CA LYS A 9 -9.81 -2.12 8.89
C LYS A 9 -10.97 -3.07 8.53
N ALA A 10 -11.75 -3.53 9.51
CA ALA A 10 -12.90 -4.42 9.27
C ALA A 10 -14.05 -3.67 8.60
N GLU A 11 -14.28 -2.41 8.97
CA GLU A 11 -15.27 -1.55 8.32
C GLU A 11 -14.88 -1.26 6.86
N LEU A 12 -13.61 -0.97 6.59
CA LEU A 12 -13.11 -0.78 5.21
C LEU A 12 -13.23 -2.06 4.37
N GLN A 13 -12.98 -3.24 4.94
CA GLN A 13 -13.20 -4.53 4.26
C GLN A 13 -14.68 -4.78 3.94
N SER A 14 -15.57 -4.41 4.87
CA SER A 14 -17.01 -4.44 4.62
C SER A 14 -17.39 -3.49 3.48
N LEU A 15 -16.83 -2.28 3.45
CA LEU A 15 -17.06 -1.32 2.37
C LEU A 15 -16.61 -1.86 1.01
N LEU A 16 -15.45 -2.52 0.92
CA LEU A 16 -15.02 -3.20 -0.31
C LEU A 16 -16.04 -4.23 -0.79
N THR A 17 -16.56 -5.03 0.14
CA THR A 17 -17.57 -6.06 -0.18
C THR A 17 -18.84 -5.44 -0.75
N HIS A 18 -19.26 -4.27 -0.24
CA HIS A 18 -20.39 -3.53 -0.79
C HIS A 18 -20.08 -2.90 -2.15
N LEU A 19 -18.88 -2.36 -2.34
CA LEU A 19 -18.44 -1.81 -3.62
C LEU A 19 -18.44 -2.88 -4.72
N ASP A 20 -17.99 -4.09 -4.42
CA ASP A 20 -17.99 -5.21 -5.36
C ASP A 20 -19.39 -5.64 -5.83
N GLN A 21 -20.41 -5.39 -5.02
CA GLN A 21 -21.81 -5.70 -5.34
C GLN A 21 -22.50 -4.60 -6.17
N VAL A 22 -21.86 -3.45 -6.39
CA VAL A 22 -22.43 -2.37 -7.20
C VAL A 22 -22.58 -2.85 -8.64
N ASP A 23 -23.84 -2.92 -9.10
CA ASP A 23 -24.15 -3.17 -10.50
C ASP A 23 -23.72 -1.98 -11.34
N THR A 24 -22.64 -2.18 -12.10
CA THR A 24 -22.10 -1.15 -12.98
C THR A 24 -22.80 -1.09 -14.35
N ALA A 25 -23.69 -2.05 -14.64
CA ALA A 25 -24.28 -2.26 -15.95
C ALA A 25 -23.22 -2.15 -17.07
N LYS A 26 -23.63 -1.67 -18.26
CA LYS A 26 -22.70 -1.27 -19.32
C LYS A 26 -22.18 0.17 -19.18
N ASN A 27 -22.47 0.88 -18.08
CA ASN A 27 -22.04 2.27 -17.90
C ASN A 27 -20.54 2.38 -17.55
N PRO A 28 -19.70 2.94 -18.43
CA PRO A 28 -18.26 3.07 -18.18
C PRO A 28 -17.96 3.96 -16.97
N CYS A 29 -18.69 5.06 -16.77
CA CYS A 29 -18.45 5.99 -15.67
C CYS A 29 -18.70 5.34 -14.30
N ILE A 30 -19.73 4.51 -14.18
CA ILE A 30 -20.03 3.81 -12.91
C ILE A 30 -18.97 2.75 -12.61
N ARG A 31 -18.51 2.00 -13.64
CA ARG A 31 -17.39 1.06 -13.49
C ARG A 31 -16.15 1.76 -12.95
N GLU A 32 -15.84 2.90 -13.54
CA GLU A 32 -14.67 3.67 -13.19
C GLU A 32 -14.80 4.29 -11.80
N ALA A 33 -15.93 4.92 -11.46
CA ALA A 33 -16.18 5.44 -10.11
C ALA A 33 -16.04 4.34 -9.03
N ARG A 34 -16.59 3.14 -9.28
CA ARG A 34 -16.41 1.97 -8.41
C ARG A 34 -14.94 1.59 -8.30
N ARG A 35 -14.21 1.54 -9.42
CA ARG A 35 -12.77 1.21 -9.44
C ARG A 35 -11.96 2.22 -8.60
N ARG A 36 -12.16 3.53 -8.74
CA ARG A 36 -11.46 4.52 -7.90
C ARG A 36 -11.77 4.30 -6.42
N ALA A 37 -13.04 4.12 -6.09
CA ALA A 37 -13.45 3.91 -4.70
C ALA A 37 -12.79 2.67 -4.08
N VAL A 38 -12.73 1.56 -4.83
CA VAL A 38 -12.03 0.33 -4.38
C VAL A 38 -10.54 0.60 -4.17
N VAL A 39 -9.86 1.27 -5.11
CA VAL A 39 -8.43 1.56 -5.02
C VAL A 39 -8.13 2.52 -3.85
N GLU A 40 -8.97 3.53 -3.62
CA GLU A 40 -8.88 4.46 -2.48
C GLU A 40 -9.00 3.72 -1.14
N VAL A 41 -10.02 2.87 -0.98
CA VAL A 41 -10.21 2.08 0.25
C VAL A 41 -9.06 1.10 0.46
N GLN A 42 -8.58 0.46 -0.61
CA GLN A 42 -7.46 -0.47 -0.56
C GLN A 42 -6.14 0.22 -0.18
N ALA A 43 -5.95 1.49 -0.57
CA ALA A 43 -4.81 2.30 -0.17
C ALA A 43 -4.85 2.63 1.33
N ILE A 44 -6.02 2.95 1.88
CA ILE A 44 -6.17 3.17 3.33
C ILE A 44 -5.89 1.85 4.09
N ILE A 45 -6.44 0.73 3.64
CA ILE A 45 -6.14 -0.59 4.24
C ILE A 45 -4.63 -0.88 4.18
N THR A 46 -3.98 -0.60 3.04
CA THR A 46 -2.53 -0.78 2.88
C THR A 46 -1.74 0.04 3.90
N PHE A 47 -2.15 1.29 4.15
CA PHE A 47 -1.52 2.14 5.17
C PHE A 47 -1.69 1.58 6.58
N LEU A 48 -2.90 1.12 6.93
CA LEU A 48 -3.18 0.51 8.22
C LEU A 48 -2.39 -0.79 8.41
N ASP A 49 -2.31 -1.64 7.39
CA ASP A 49 -1.55 -2.89 7.39
C ASP A 49 -0.06 -2.64 7.62
N LEU A 50 0.51 -1.63 6.96
CA LEU A 50 1.91 -1.22 7.14
C LEU A 50 2.17 -0.72 8.57
N ARG A 51 1.30 0.16 9.09
CA ARG A 51 1.41 0.67 10.46
C ARG A 51 1.29 -0.46 11.48
N GLU A 52 0.31 -1.36 11.32
CA GLU A 52 0.11 -2.53 12.17
C GLU A 52 1.33 -3.45 12.16
N ALA A 53 1.88 -3.76 10.97
CA ALA A 53 3.07 -4.59 10.84
C ALA A 53 4.29 -3.98 11.55
N LEU A 54 4.48 -2.66 11.43
CA LEU A 54 5.59 -1.95 12.07
C LEU A 54 5.44 -1.88 13.59
N VAL A 55 4.22 -1.70 14.12
CA VAL A 55 3.95 -1.71 15.57
C VAL A 55 4.17 -3.10 16.16
N CYS A 56 3.74 -4.14 15.45
CA CYS A 56 3.92 -5.53 15.88
C CYS A 56 5.35 -6.05 15.67
N ARG A 57 6.25 -5.28 15.05
CA ARG A 57 7.64 -5.67 14.83
C ARG A 57 8.35 -5.89 16.17
N GLN A 58 8.83 -7.11 16.38
CA GLN A 58 9.67 -7.47 17.52
C GLN A 58 11.10 -7.78 17.02
N PRO A 59 12.03 -6.82 17.03
CA PRO A 59 13.41 -7.08 16.64
C PRO A 59 14.10 -7.95 17.68
N GLY A 60 14.64 -9.09 17.25
CA GLY A 60 15.45 -9.97 18.09
C GLY A 60 16.93 -9.59 18.08
N PRO A 61 17.70 -9.93 19.13
CA PRO A 61 19.14 -9.63 19.21
C PRO A 61 20.00 -10.34 18.15
N ALA A 62 19.47 -11.38 17.51
CA ALA A 62 20.12 -12.13 16.43
C ALA A 62 19.38 -11.96 15.08
N GLU A 63 18.68 -10.84 14.87
CA GLU A 63 17.98 -10.56 13.61
C GLU A 63 18.98 -10.55 12.43
N HIS A 64 18.69 -11.38 11.42
CA HIS A 64 19.52 -11.47 10.24
C HIS A 64 19.53 -10.13 9.46
N PRO A 65 20.66 -9.68 8.90
CA PRO A 65 20.74 -8.41 8.18
C PRO A 65 19.72 -8.25 7.05
N SER A 66 19.42 -9.35 6.32
CA SER A 66 18.40 -9.33 5.26
C SER A 66 16.99 -9.09 5.80
N HIS A 67 16.63 -9.71 6.93
CA HIS A 67 15.35 -9.46 7.59
C HIS A 67 15.25 -8.01 8.06
N ARG A 68 16.31 -7.48 8.70
CA ARG A 68 16.38 -6.08 9.10
C ARG A 68 16.22 -5.13 7.91
N ALA A 69 16.85 -5.43 6.78
CA ALA A 69 16.76 -4.62 5.57
C ALA A 69 15.32 -4.53 5.03
N VAL A 70 14.59 -5.65 4.99
CA VAL A 70 13.17 -5.66 4.59
C VAL A 70 12.34 -4.78 5.51
N TRP A 71 12.56 -4.84 6.82
CA TRP A 71 11.84 -4.00 7.77
C TRP A 71 12.15 -2.51 7.64
N MET A 72 13.40 -2.16 7.30
CA MET A 72 13.74 -0.76 6.99
C MET A 72 12.96 -0.26 5.77
N VAL A 73 12.83 -1.10 4.74
CA VAL A 73 12.00 -0.76 3.57
C VAL A 73 10.52 -0.64 3.94
N LEU A 74 9.97 -1.55 4.75
CA LEU A 74 8.58 -1.45 5.22
C LEU A 74 8.32 -0.14 5.98
N GLY A 75 9.29 0.34 6.75
CA GLY A 75 9.25 1.66 7.38
C GLY A 75 9.12 2.78 6.35
N SER A 76 10.04 2.82 5.38
CA SER A 76 10.00 3.79 4.28
C SER A 76 8.69 3.74 3.49
N LEU A 77 8.16 2.54 3.21
CA LEU A 77 6.89 2.36 2.51
C LEU A 77 5.70 2.89 3.31
N SER A 78 5.72 2.80 4.64
CA SER A 78 4.67 3.38 5.49
C SER A 78 4.64 4.91 5.37
N ASP A 79 5.80 5.56 5.37
CA ASP A 79 5.90 7.01 5.25
C ASP A 79 5.61 7.49 3.82
N LEU A 80 6.02 6.73 2.81
CA LEU A 80 5.66 6.99 1.41
C LEU A 80 4.15 6.84 1.20
N GLN A 81 3.52 5.81 1.76
CA GLN A 81 2.08 5.62 1.64
C GLN A 81 1.29 6.78 2.27
N ALA A 82 1.74 7.30 3.42
CA ALA A 82 1.13 8.50 4.01
C ALA A 82 1.24 9.72 3.08
N GLN A 83 2.40 9.92 2.45
CA GLN A 83 2.60 11.01 1.48
C GLN A 83 1.71 10.85 0.24
N VAL A 84 1.59 9.64 -0.30
CA VAL A 84 0.72 9.35 -1.46
C VAL A 84 -0.75 9.54 -1.11
N LEU A 85 -1.20 9.14 0.09
CA LEU A 85 -2.55 9.44 0.58
C LEU A 85 -2.83 10.96 0.65
N GLY A 86 -1.83 11.76 1.03
CA GLY A 86 -1.93 13.22 1.07
C GLY A 86 -1.68 13.94 -0.26
N PHE A 87 -1.22 13.25 -1.30
CA PHE A 87 -0.82 13.85 -2.57
C PHE A 87 -2.03 14.28 -3.41
N ASP A 88 -2.14 15.54 -3.83
CA ASP A 88 -3.26 16.05 -4.65
C ASP A 88 -2.83 16.63 -6.01
N GLY A 89 -1.59 16.36 -6.40
CA GLY A 89 -0.99 16.89 -7.63
C GLY A 89 -1.32 16.08 -8.89
N LYS A 90 -0.68 16.46 -9.99
CA LYS A 90 -0.76 15.81 -11.30
C LYS A 90 0.45 14.94 -11.58
N ARG A 91 0.35 14.05 -12.57
CA ARG A 91 1.47 13.20 -13.02
C ARG A 91 2.69 14.00 -13.47
N ALA A 92 2.49 15.20 -14.02
CA ALA A 92 3.57 16.08 -14.47
C ALA A 92 4.30 16.80 -13.32
N ASP A 93 3.78 16.74 -12.09
CA ASP A 93 4.37 17.47 -10.97
C ASP A 93 5.66 16.80 -10.50
N LYS A 94 6.64 17.62 -10.12
CA LYS A 94 7.91 17.13 -9.56
C LYS A 94 7.69 16.27 -8.30
N SER A 95 6.64 16.56 -7.53
CA SER A 95 6.24 15.79 -6.36
C SER A 95 5.81 14.36 -6.73
N TYR A 96 5.07 14.18 -7.83
CA TYR A 96 4.74 12.85 -8.35
C TYR A 96 6.01 12.08 -8.72
N MET A 97 6.88 12.70 -9.54
CA MET A 97 8.13 12.06 -9.99
C MET A 97 9.01 11.63 -8.82
N MET A 98 9.10 12.48 -7.79
CA MET A 98 9.86 12.16 -6.57
C MET A 98 9.26 10.98 -5.82
N LEU A 99 7.94 10.92 -5.65
CA LEU A 99 7.28 9.79 -4.97
C LEU A 99 7.47 8.48 -5.74
N GLU A 100 7.30 8.51 -7.06
CA GLU A 100 7.52 7.37 -7.95
C GLU A 100 8.97 6.88 -7.91
N GLU A 101 9.95 7.78 -7.95
CA GLU A 101 11.38 7.46 -7.84
C GLU A 101 11.70 6.81 -6.48
N LEU A 102 11.19 7.38 -5.38
CA LEU A 102 11.44 6.86 -4.03
C LEU A 102 10.84 5.46 -3.84
N LEU A 103 9.64 5.22 -4.37
CA LEU A 103 8.99 3.91 -4.36
C LEU A 103 9.77 2.89 -5.21
N THR A 104 10.21 3.29 -6.40
CA THR A 104 11.04 2.45 -7.27
C THR A 104 12.37 2.09 -6.59
N LYS A 105 12.98 3.04 -5.89
CA LYS A 105 14.19 2.79 -5.09
C LYS A 105 13.95 1.75 -3.98
N GLN A 106 12.78 1.76 -3.35
CA GLN A 106 12.43 0.72 -2.36
C GLN A 106 12.34 -0.66 -3.01
N LEU A 107 11.75 -0.77 -4.20
CA LEU A 107 11.68 -2.03 -4.95
C LEU A 107 13.08 -2.57 -5.27
N LEU A 108 13.96 -1.74 -5.81
CA LEU A 108 15.34 -2.12 -6.09
C LEU A 108 16.10 -2.57 -4.82
N THR A 109 15.83 -1.90 -3.71
CA THR A 109 16.40 -2.28 -2.41
C THR A 109 15.90 -3.67 -1.98
N LEU A 110 14.61 -3.97 -2.16
CA LEU A 110 14.05 -5.29 -1.85
C LEU A 110 14.62 -6.38 -2.76
N ASP A 111 14.81 -6.11 -4.05
CA ASP A 111 15.39 -7.06 -5.00
C ASP A 111 16.84 -7.41 -4.67
N ALA A 112 17.61 -6.46 -4.12
CA ALA A 112 18.97 -6.68 -3.66
C ALA A 112 19.07 -7.49 -2.36
N VAL A 113 17.96 -7.68 -1.62
CA VAL A 113 17.95 -8.45 -0.38
C VAL A 113 17.97 -9.95 -0.70
N ASP A 114 19.09 -10.60 -0.37
CA ASP A 114 19.22 -12.05 -0.41
C ASP A 114 18.67 -12.70 0.89
N PRO A 115 17.60 -13.52 0.80
CA PRO A 115 17.04 -14.21 1.96
C PRO A 115 17.92 -15.35 2.50
N GLN A 116 18.95 -15.79 1.77
CA GLN A 116 19.83 -16.90 2.19
C GLN A 116 19.08 -18.18 2.60
N GLY A 117 17.90 -18.41 2.01
CA GLY A 117 17.04 -19.55 2.33
C GLY A 117 16.07 -19.37 3.50
N ASP A 118 16.10 -18.24 4.22
CA ASP A 118 15.12 -17.95 5.28
C ASP A 118 13.74 -17.64 4.69
N GLU A 119 12.79 -18.55 4.92
CA GLU A 119 11.41 -18.42 4.47
C GLU A 119 10.71 -17.20 5.06
N THR A 120 11.05 -16.82 6.30
CA THR A 120 10.47 -15.65 6.95
C THR A 120 10.84 -14.38 6.20
N THR A 121 12.13 -14.21 5.89
CA THR A 121 12.62 -13.11 5.07
C THR A 121 12.05 -13.13 3.66
N LYS A 122 11.90 -14.31 3.02
CA LYS A 122 11.26 -14.41 1.69
C LYS A 122 9.82 -13.90 1.72
N MET A 123 9.04 -14.34 2.70
CA MET A 123 7.64 -13.92 2.87
C MET A 123 7.55 -12.42 3.15
N ALA A 124 8.37 -11.91 4.07
CA ALA A 124 8.42 -10.48 4.40
C ALA A 124 8.80 -9.64 3.18
N ARG A 125 9.80 -10.06 2.40
CA ARG A 125 10.20 -9.38 1.16
C ARG A 125 9.07 -9.37 0.14
N LYS A 126 8.41 -10.51 -0.09
CA LYS A 126 7.27 -10.60 -1.02
C LYS A 126 6.13 -9.68 -0.59
N GLN A 127 5.85 -9.61 0.71
CA GLN A 127 4.84 -8.73 1.25
C GLN A 127 5.22 -7.25 1.08
N ALA A 128 6.48 -6.89 1.32
CA ALA A 128 6.98 -5.53 1.10
C ALA A 128 6.89 -5.11 -0.37
N VAL A 129 7.22 -6.00 -1.32
CA VAL A 129 7.05 -5.75 -2.75
C VAL A 129 5.58 -5.52 -3.09
N LYS A 130 4.66 -6.33 -2.53
CA LYS A 130 3.21 -6.14 -2.73
C LYS A 130 2.76 -4.77 -2.23
N PHE A 131 3.23 -4.33 -1.08
CA PHE A 131 2.92 -2.98 -0.58
C PHE A 131 3.45 -1.90 -1.51
N ALA A 132 4.72 -1.95 -1.91
CA ALA A 132 5.29 -0.97 -2.84
C ALA A 132 4.50 -0.87 -4.16
N GLN A 133 4.10 -2.01 -4.74
CA GLN A 133 3.28 -2.05 -5.95
C GLN A 133 1.88 -1.49 -5.73
N ASN A 134 1.22 -1.79 -4.60
CA ASN A 134 -0.08 -1.20 -4.26
C ASN A 134 0.00 0.33 -4.14
N ILE A 135 1.08 0.85 -3.54
CA ILE A 135 1.29 2.28 -3.36
C ILE A 135 1.51 2.96 -4.72
N LEU A 136 2.33 2.37 -5.60
CA LEU A 136 2.54 2.87 -6.98
C LEU A 136 1.23 2.89 -7.77
N ASN A 137 0.50 1.78 -7.79
CA ASN A 137 -0.80 1.68 -8.49
C ASN A 137 -1.80 2.73 -7.99
N TYR A 138 -1.79 3.02 -6.70
CA TYR A 138 -2.66 4.06 -6.12
C TYR A 138 -2.22 5.47 -6.55
N LEU A 139 -0.92 5.76 -6.52
CA LEU A 139 -0.35 7.03 -7.00
C LEU A 139 -0.65 7.27 -8.49
N ASP A 140 -0.51 6.23 -9.32
CA ASP A 140 -0.89 6.24 -10.74
C ASP A 140 -2.38 6.56 -10.89
N MET A 141 -3.25 5.83 -10.20
CA MET A 141 -4.71 6.03 -10.28
C MET A 141 -5.11 7.46 -9.87
N LYS A 142 -4.47 8.01 -8.83
CA LYS A 142 -4.77 9.35 -8.31
C LYS A 142 -4.42 10.46 -9.29
N THR A 143 -3.41 10.23 -10.12
CA THR A 143 -2.95 11.17 -11.15
C THR A 143 -3.51 10.92 -12.54
N ASP A 144 -4.23 9.82 -12.71
CA ASP A 144 -4.90 9.46 -13.95
C ASP A 144 -6.06 10.44 -14.22
N GLU A 145 -5.96 11.22 -15.30
CA GLU A 145 -7.05 12.05 -15.80
C GLU A 145 -7.97 11.15 -16.64
N TRP A 146 -9.21 10.95 -16.21
CA TRP A 146 -10.18 10.20 -17.02
C TRP A 146 -10.94 11.16 -17.92
N GLU A 147 -10.73 11.04 -19.22
CA GLU A 147 -11.50 11.75 -20.25
C GLU A 147 -12.89 11.11 -20.39
N TYR A 148 -13.94 11.94 -20.42
CA TYR A 148 -15.36 11.55 -20.62
C TYR A 148 -15.75 11.65 -22.09
#